data_AF-A0A1J5QMC9-F1
#
_entry.id   AF-A0A1J5QMC9-F1
#
_cell.length_a   1.000
_cell.length_b   1.000
_cell.length_c   1.000
_cell.angle_alpha   90.00
_cell.angle_beta   90.00
_cell.angle_gamma   90.00
#
_symmetry.space_group_name_H-M   'P 1'
#
loop_
_entity.id
_entity.type
_entity.pdbx_description
1 polymer ?
#
loop_
_entity_poly.entity_id
_entity_poly.type
_entity_poly.pdbx_seq_one_letter_code
_entity_poly.pdbx_strand_id
1 'polypeptide(L)'
;MDTSGAAMNSEWVPVDMAAPAALVGEDLATPDALGNLANPNKIANPDNIKFSEKLRTLFIGEDSGMHVNNFLWAYNVDTKQLSRILSTPAGAESTGLQGVDNVNGWMYVMSNFQHPGDWEIKTVTANGVTNTTGLHAKVFQQLEPLINQNYLDGYGAAVGYITGLPQTAKA
;
A
#
# COMPACT_ATOMS: atom_id res chain seq x y z
N MET A 1 18.29 -18.06 17.69
CA MET A 1 19.00 -18.97 18.62
C MET A 1 18.00 -19.50 19.64
N ASP A 2 18.20 -20.70 20.17
CA ASP A 2 17.40 -21.23 21.29
C ASP A 2 17.80 -20.58 22.64
N THR A 3 17.20 -21.02 23.75
CA THR A 3 17.51 -20.50 25.10
C THR A 3 18.93 -20.79 25.59
N SER A 4 19.68 -21.66 24.90
CA SER A 4 21.09 -21.94 25.17
C SER A 4 22.06 -21.15 24.29
N GLY A 5 21.54 -20.36 23.33
CA GLY A 5 22.33 -19.59 22.38
C GLY A 5 22.74 -20.39 21.14
N ALA A 6 22.28 -21.62 20.96
CA ALA A 6 22.53 -22.42 19.76
C ALA A 6 21.60 -22.01 18.61
N ALA A 7 22.03 -22.21 17.35
CA ALA A 7 21.16 -22.03 16.20
C ALA A 7 19.95 -22.97 16.29
N MET A 8 18.75 -22.45 16.05
CA MET A 8 17.54 -23.28 16.07
C MET A 8 17.51 -24.14 14.79
N ASN A 9 17.63 -25.45 14.94
CA ASN A 9 17.57 -26.40 13.83
C ASN A 9 16.11 -26.66 13.41
N SER A 10 15.50 -25.71 12.72
CA SER A 10 14.11 -25.78 12.26
C SER A 10 13.99 -25.18 10.85
N GLU A 11 13.29 -25.88 9.97
CA GLU A 11 12.96 -25.41 8.61
C GLU A 11 12.03 -24.18 8.63
N TRP A 12 11.41 -23.89 9.78
CA TRP A 12 10.52 -22.75 9.99
C TRP A 12 11.21 -21.51 10.53
N VAL A 13 12.50 -21.61 10.86
CA VAL A 13 13.28 -20.47 11.35
C VAL A 13 14.08 -19.90 10.19
N PRO A 14 13.74 -18.71 9.66
CA PRO A 14 14.55 -18.07 8.63
C PRO A 14 15.92 -17.71 9.21
N VAL A 15 16.97 -18.12 8.52
CA VAL A 15 18.37 -17.78 8.84
C VAL A 15 18.95 -16.72 7.90
N ASP A 16 18.21 -16.41 6.84
CA ASP A 16 18.50 -15.36 5.87
C ASP A 16 17.17 -14.76 5.38
N MET A 17 17.20 -13.49 4.99
CA MET A 17 16.04 -12.79 4.45
C MET A 17 16.50 -11.80 3.38
N ALA A 18 15.97 -11.98 2.16
CA ALA A 18 16.13 -11.03 1.07
C ALA A 18 14.76 -10.78 0.43
N ALA A 19 14.43 -9.51 0.20
CA ALA A 19 13.26 -9.16 -0.57
C ALA A 19 13.49 -9.49 -2.07
N PRO A 20 12.48 -9.99 -2.79
CA PRO A 20 12.54 -10.04 -4.24
C PRO A 20 12.80 -8.63 -4.80
N ALA A 21 13.69 -8.50 -5.78
CA ALA A 21 14.11 -7.19 -6.30
C ALA A 21 12.92 -6.30 -6.76
N ALA A 22 11.86 -6.90 -7.29
CA ALA A 22 10.64 -6.19 -7.68
C ALA A 22 9.86 -5.59 -6.50
N LEU A 23 10.06 -6.10 -5.29
CA LEU A 23 9.39 -5.67 -4.06
C LEU A 23 10.23 -4.69 -3.24
N VAL A 24 11.39 -4.29 -3.75
CA VAL A 24 12.23 -3.27 -3.14
C VAL A 24 11.80 -1.90 -3.67
N GLY A 25 11.45 -1.00 -2.74
CA GLY A 25 11.09 0.38 -3.05
C GLY A 25 12.27 1.20 -3.58
N GLU A 26 11.99 2.47 -3.89
CA GLU A 26 12.99 3.43 -4.33
C GLU A 26 12.67 4.81 -3.79
N ASP A 27 13.53 5.34 -2.93
CA ASP A 27 13.43 6.70 -2.44
C ASP A 27 13.80 7.69 -3.56
N LEU A 28 13.09 8.80 -3.61
CA LEU A 28 13.38 9.91 -4.50
C LEU A 28 14.36 10.87 -3.82
N ALA A 29 15.34 11.36 -4.58
CA ALA A 29 16.28 12.37 -4.08
C ALA A 29 15.59 13.70 -3.71
N THR A 30 14.49 14.01 -4.39
CA THR A 30 13.64 15.16 -4.11
C THR A 30 12.16 14.78 -4.28
N PRO A 31 11.24 15.42 -3.53
CA PRO A 31 9.82 15.13 -3.68
C PRO A 31 9.32 15.40 -5.11
N ASP A 32 8.53 14.49 -5.66
CA ASP A 32 7.97 14.62 -7.01
C ASP A 32 6.92 15.75 -7.12
N ALA A 33 6.29 15.91 -8.29
CA ALA A 33 5.30 16.96 -8.53
C ALA A 33 4.09 16.92 -7.57
N LEU A 34 3.71 15.74 -7.06
CA LEU A 34 2.61 15.56 -6.13
C LEU A 34 3.07 15.62 -4.66
N GLY A 35 4.36 15.41 -4.41
CA GLY A 35 4.96 15.42 -3.08
C GLY A 35 5.50 14.07 -2.63
N ASN A 36 5.38 13.01 -3.44
CA ASN A 36 5.89 11.69 -3.08
C ASN A 36 7.40 11.76 -2.79
N LEU A 37 7.82 11.06 -1.74
CA LEU A 37 9.20 10.87 -1.33
C LEU A 37 9.77 9.54 -1.85
N ALA A 38 8.91 8.60 -2.23
CA ALA A 38 9.28 7.36 -2.93
C ALA A 38 8.72 7.35 -4.35
N ASN A 39 9.34 6.55 -5.22
CA ASN A 39 8.93 6.37 -6.61
C ASN A 39 7.54 5.74 -6.64
N PRO A 40 6.50 6.44 -7.10
CA PRO A 40 5.13 5.92 -7.04
C PRO A 40 4.95 4.64 -7.85
N ASN A 41 5.81 4.38 -8.85
CA ASN A 41 5.76 3.16 -9.67
C ASN A 41 6.39 1.93 -9.00
N LYS A 42 6.81 2.03 -7.73
CA LYS A 42 7.32 0.93 -6.92
C LYS A 42 6.59 0.89 -5.58
N ILE A 43 6.80 -0.20 -4.84
CA ILE A 43 6.25 -0.35 -3.49
C ILE A 43 6.96 0.59 -2.52
N ALA A 44 6.23 1.22 -1.60
CA ALA A 44 6.78 1.90 -0.43
C ALA A 44 6.05 1.44 0.85
N ASN A 45 6.82 1.14 1.91
CA ASN A 45 6.31 0.71 3.23
C ASN A 45 5.14 -0.29 3.15
N PRO A 46 5.36 -1.50 2.62
CA PRO A 46 4.33 -2.52 2.61
C PRO A 46 3.97 -2.94 4.05
N ASP A 47 2.68 -3.05 4.35
CA ASP A 47 2.18 -3.52 5.65
C ASP A 47 1.49 -4.87 5.47
N ASN A 48 0.34 -4.88 4.78
CA ASN A 48 -0.50 -6.06 4.69
C ASN A 48 -0.14 -6.90 3.47
N ILE A 49 -0.17 -8.22 3.67
CA ILE A 49 0.11 -9.18 2.62
C ILE A 49 -0.92 -10.31 2.61
N LYS A 50 -1.24 -10.79 1.41
CA LYS A 50 -2.05 -11.98 1.21
C LYS A 50 -1.56 -12.77 0.02
N PHE A 51 -1.21 -14.03 0.24
CA PHE A 51 -0.83 -14.92 -0.84
C PHE A 51 -2.03 -15.73 -1.35
N SER A 52 -2.19 -15.78 -2.67
CA SER A 52 -3.07 -16.71 -3.39
C SER A 52 -2.22 -17.80 -4.01
N GLU A 53 -2.36 -19.03 -3.51
CA GLU A 53 -1.66 -20.19 -4.07
C GLU A 53 -2.12 -20.47 -5.49
N LYS A 54 -3.43 -20.34 -5.75
CA LYS A 54 -4.01 -20.62 -7.06
C LYS A 54 -3.54 -19.63 -8.14
N LEU A 55 -3.45 -18.34 -7.80
CA LEU A 55 -2.92 -17.32 -8.71
C LEU A 55 -1.40 -17.26 -8.75
N ARG A 56 -0.72 -17.92 -7.81
CA ARG A 56 0.72 -17.73 -7.61
C ARG A 56 1.04 -16.24 -7.40
N THR A 57 0.18 -15.52 -6.67
CA THR A 57 0.24 -14.06 -6.56
C THR A 57 0.21 -13.62 -5.10
N LEU A 58 1.19 -12.81 -4.74
CA LEU A 58 1.25 -12.07 -3.48
C LEU A 58 0.60 -10.70 -3.68
N PHE A 59 -0.49 -10.45 -2.97
CA PHE A 59 -1.08 -9.14 -2.85
C PHE A 59 -0.44 -8.38 -1.69
N ILE A 60 -0.18 -7.08 -1.89
CA ILE A 60 0.61 -6.25 -0.97
C ILE A 60 -0.03 -4.87 -0.89
N GLY A 61 -0.56 -4.49 0.27
CA GLY A 61 -1.04 -3.13 0.53
C GLY A 61 0.01 -2.30 1.25
N GLU A 62 0.06 -1.02 0.90
CA GLU A 62 0.96 -0.05 1.51
C GLU A 62 0.31 0.70 2.68
N ASP A 63 1.11 0.93 3.71
CA ASP A 63 0.91 1.96 4.75
C ASP A 63 2.18 2.83 4.78
N SER A 64 2.26 3.76 3.83
CA SER A 64 3.44 4.57 3.59
C SER A 64 3.24 6.03 3.98
N GLY A 65 4.21 6.56 4.71
CA GLY A 65 4.47 8.00 4.85
C GLY A 65 5.36 8.58 3.74
N MET A 66 5.57 7.85 2.64
CA MET A 66 6.42 8.27 1.51
C MET A 66 5.60 8.50 0.23
N HIS A 67 4.40 7.92 0.12
CA HIS A 67 3.47 8.18 -0.97
C HIS A 67 2.32 9.06 -0.50
N VAL A 68 1.92 10.02 -1.33
CA VAL A 68 0.77 10.92 -1.11
C VAL A 68 -0.55 10.15 -0.99
N ASN A 69 -0.64 9.02 -1.69
CA ASN A 69 -1.72 8.05 -1.54
C ASN A 69 -1.11 6.65 -1.65
N ASN A 70 -1.61 5.69 -0.87
CA ASN A 70 -1.11 4.33 -0.88
C ASN A 70 -1.73 3.48 -1.98
N PHE A 71 -1.09 2.34 -2.25
CA PHE A 71 -1.47 1.43 -3.31
C PHE A 71 -1.69 0.00 -2.81
N LEU A 72 -2.50 -0.76 -3.57
CA LEU A 72 -2.52 -2.21 -3.51
C LEU A 72 -1.83 -2.77 -4.76
N TRP A 73 -0.91 -3.68 -4.54
CA TRP A 73 -0.12 -4.34 -5.57
C TRP A 73 -0.44 -5.82 -5.68
N ALA A 74 -0.27 -6.37 -6.88
CA ALA A 74 -0.29 -7.79 -7.17
C ALA A 74 1.07 -8.20 -7.77
N TYR A 75 1.77 -9.08 -7.07
CA TYR A 75 3.05 -9.64 -7.49
C TYR A 75 2.92 -11.12 -7.80
N ASN A 76 3.02 -11.51 -9.07
CA ASN A 76 3.06 -12.92 -9.43
C ASN A 76 4.46 -13.49 -9.14
N VAL A 77 4.55 -14.49 -8.27
CA VAL A 77 5.84 -15.00 -7.80
C VAL A 77 6.54 -15.89 -8.81
N ASP A 78 5.86 -16.35 -9.85
CA ASP A 78 6.45 -17.20 -10.89
C ASP A 78 6.96 -16.33 -12.05
N THR A 79 6.14 -15.39 -12.56
CA THR A 79 6.51 -14.46 -13.64
C THR A 79 7.31 -13.25 -13.17
N LYS A 80 7.34 -12.99 -11.85
CA LYS A 80 7.96 -11.83 -11.21
C LYS A 80 7.34 -10.50 -11.64
N GLN A 81 6.15 -10.51 -12.21
CA GLN A 81 5.43 -9.29 -12.61
C GLN A 81 4.80 -8.62 -11.39
N LEU A 82 5.08 -7.33 -11.21
CA LEU A 82 4.42 -6.45 -10.24
C LEU A 82 3.42 -5.55 -10.97
N SER A 83 2.18 -5.50 -10.49
CA SER A 83 1.11 -4.65 -11.04
C SER A 83 0.42 -3.87 -9.93
N ARG A 84 0.21 -2.57 -10.12
CA ARG A 84 -0.68 -1.78 -9.25
C ARG A 84 -2.13 -2.11 -9.63
N ILE A 85 -2.95 -2.48 -8.64
CA ILE A 85 -4.34 -2.89 -8.87
C ILE A 85 -5.37 -1.98 -8.20
N LEU A 86 -4.96 -1.16 -7.23
CA LEU A 86 -5.81 -0.14 -6.60
C LEU A 86 -4.95 1.02 -6.09
N SER A 87 -5.53 2.22 -6.10
CA SER A 87 -5.00 3.42 -5.44
C SER A 87 -6.02 3.89 -4.40
N THR A 88 -5.58 4.20 -3.19
CA THR A 88 -6.43 4.76 -2.14
C THR A 88 -6.59 6.28 -2.32
N PRO A 89 -7.53 6.93 -1.61
CA PRO A 89 -7.52 8.38 -1.46
C PRO A 89 -6.21 8.88 -0.82
N ALA A 90 -5.86 10.15 -1.05
CA ALA A 90 -4.66 10.72 -0.45
C ALA A 90 -4.72 10.73 1.09
N GLY A 91 -3.58 10.52 1.74
CA GLY A 91 -3.46 10.37 3.20
C GLY A 91 -4.03 9.05 3.76
N ALA A 92 -4.56 8.16 2.91
CA ALA A 92 -5.11 6.87 3.33
C ALA A 92 -4.09 5.74 3.15
N GLU A 93 -4.13 4.71 3.99
CA GLU A 93 -3.46 3.42 3.76
C GLU A 93 -4.36 2.44 3.00
N SER A 94 -3.78 1.47 2.30
CA SER A 94 -4.53 0.34 1.71
C SER A 94 -4.55 -0.79 2.73
N THR A 95 -5.71 -1.19 3.26
CA THR A 95 -5.82 -2.22 4.31
C THR A 95 -6.96 -3.20 4.05
N GLY A 96 -7.28 -4.04 5.05
CA GLY A 96 -8.38 -5.01 4.99
C GLY A 96 -8.20 -6.11 3.93
N LEU A 97 -6.96 -6.35 3.50
CA LEU A 97 -6.63 -7.20 2.38
C LEU A 97 -7.04 -8.65 2.62
N GLN A 98 -7.95 -9.16 1.79
CA GLN A 98 -8.22 -10.60 1.69
C GLN A 98 -8.24 -11.06 0.25
N GLY A 99 -7.76 -12.28 0.04
CA GLY A 99 -7.80 -12.99 -1.23
C GLY A 99 -8.62 -14.24 -1.02
N VAL A 100 -9.73 -14.35 -1.75
CA VAL A 100 -10.63 -15.50 -1.71
C VAL A 100 -10.60 -16.17 -3.07
N ASP A 101 -9.92 -17.32 -3.15
CA ASP A 101 -9.54 -17.94 -4.42
C ASP A 101 -10.71 -18.60 -5.17
N ASN A 102 -11.73 -19.06 -4.46
CA ASN A 102 -12.85 -19.77 -5.06
C ASN A 102 -14.10 -19.71 -4.18
N VAL A 103 -14.99 -18.77 -4.47
CA VAL A 103 -16.39 -18.77 -4.00
C VAL A 103 -17.28 -18.98 -5.22
N ASN A 104 -17.83 -20.19 -5.35
CA ASN A 104 -18.69 -20.57 -6.48
C ASN A 104 -18.08 -20.31 -7.87
N GLY A 105 -16.77 -20.55 -8.03
CA GLY A 105 -16.04 -20.34 -9.27
C GLY A 105 -15.51 -18.92 -9.47
N TRP A 106 -15.76 -18.01 -8.53
CA TRP A 106 -15.28 -16.63 -8.56
C TRP A 106 -14.15 -16.40 -7.57
N MET A 107 -13.32 -15.42 -7.90
CA MET A 107 -12.21 -14.99 -7.07
C MET A 107 -12.40 -13.52 -6.73
N TYR A 108 -12.08 -13.17 -5.48
CA TYR A 108 -12.25 -11.84 -4.94
C TYR A 108 -10.97 -11.41 -4.24
N VAL A 109 -10.53 -10.19 -4.51
CA VAL A 109 -9.56 -9.48 -3.67
C VAL A 109 -10.33 -8.41 -2.93
N MET A 110 -10.62 -8.65 -1.66
CA MET A 110 -11.22 -7.68 -0.77
C MET A 110 -10.16 -6.67 -0.34
N SER A 111 -10.54 -5.39 -0.31
CA SER A 111 -9.68 -4.31 0.17
C SER A 111 -10.55 -3.18 0.70
N ASN A 112 -9.98 -2.41 1.61
CA ASN A 112 -10.51 -1.13 2.07
C ASN A 112 -9.35 -0.14 2.23
N PHE A 113 -9.67 1.07 2.63
CA PHE A 113 -8.68 2.05 3.07
C PHE A 113 -9.04 2.57 4.45
N GLN A 114 -8.03 2.96 5.24
CA GLN A 114 -8.22 3.64 6.51
C GLN A 114 -7.81 5.12 6.39
N HIS A 115 -8.42 5.96 7.24
CA HIS A 115 -8.04 7.35 7.51
C HIS A 115 -7.75 8.23 6.27
N PRO A 116 -8.68 8.33 5.29
CA PRO A 116 -8.47 9.22 4.15
C PRO A 116 -8.29 10.67 4.62
N GLY A 117 -7.29 11.33 4.08
CA GLY A 117 -6.93 12.68 4.49
C GLY A 117 -6.25 12.77 5.86
N ASP A 118 -5.55 11.73 6.33
CA ASP A 118 -4.60 11.88 7.42
C ASP A 118 -3.37 12.66 6.93
N TRP A 119 -3.50 14.00 6.98
CA TRP A 119 -2.57 14.90 6.32
C TRP A 119 -1.30 15.11 7.13
N GLU A 120 -0.19 14.55 6.64
CA GLU A 120 1.14 15.02 7.05
C GLU A 120 1.44 16.41 6.44
N ILE A 121 0.99 17.46 7.13
CA ILE A 121 1.30 18.86 6.84
C ILE A 121 1.73 19.61 8.09
N LYS A 122 2.61 20.59 7.90
CA LYS A 122 3.00 21.56 8.92
C LYS A 122 2.83 22.96 8.36
N THR A 123 1.96 23.74 8.99
CA THR A 123 1.72 25.15 8.64
C THR A 123 2.42 26.04 9.66
N VAL A 124 3.33 26.89 9.19
CA VAL A 124 4.05 27.87 10.01
C VAL A 124 3.82 29.26 9.44
N THR A 125 3.32 30.18 10.26
CA THR A 125 3.28 31.61 9.94
C THR A 125 4.42 32.32 10.66
N ALA A 126 5.34 32.89 9.89
CA ALA A 126 6.45 33.69 10.42
C ALA A 126 6.57 34.98 9.61
N ASN A 127 6.70 36.12 10.29
CA ASN A 127 6.82 37.44 9.67
C ASN A 127 5.71 37.75 8.63
N GLY A 128 4.47 37.27 8.88
CA GLY A 128 3.34 37.46 7.97
C GLY A 128 3.30 36.52 6.75
N VAL A 129 4.27 35.62 6.59
CA VAL A 129 4.29 34.59 5.54
C VAL A 129 3.84 33.26 6.13
N THR A 130 2.83 32.64 5.53
CA THR A 130 2.35 31.31 5.90
C THR A 130 2.90 30.29 4.92
N ASN A 131 3.71 29.35 5.41
CA ASN A 131 4.23 28.24 4.64
C ASN A 131 3.61 26.94 5.12
N THR A 132 3.09 26.14 4.19
CA THR A 132 2.66 24.76 4.44
C THR A 132 3.67 23.81 3.79
N THR A 133 4.25 22.94 4.60
CA THR A 133 5.24 21.92 4.19
C THR A 133 4.77 20.53 4.61
N GLY A 134 5.43 19.48 4.15
CA GLY A 134 5.08 18.08 4.46
C GLY A 134 4.70 17.31 3.20
N LEU A 135 4.51 16.00 3.33
CA LEU A 135 4.21 15.07 2.23
C LEU A 135 3.03 15.55 1.38
N HIS A 136 1.95 15.98 2.04
CA HIS A 136 0.68 16.32 1.38
C HIS A 136 0.54 17.80 1.03
N ALA A 137 1.55 18.64 1.30
CA ALA A 137 1.43 20.10 1.17
C ALA A 137 1.06 20.58 -0.23
N LYS A 138 1.45 19.84 -1.28
CA LYS A 138 1.16 20.19 -2.68
C LYS A 138 -0.28 19.88 -3.10
N VAL A 139 -0.96 18.96 -2.41
CA VAL A 139 -2.29 18.45 -2.82
C VAL A 139 -3.40 18.79 -1.83
N PHE A 140 -3.05 19.07 -0.57
CA PHE A 140 -3.99 19.29 0.53
C PHE A 140 -5.11 20.29 0.18
N GLN A 141 -4.77 21.49 -0.30
CA GLN A 141 -5.76 22.53 -0.61
C GLN A 141 -6.81 22.10 -1.65
N GLN A 142 -6.42 21.22 -2.57
CA GLN A 142 -7.32 20.72 -3.60
C GLN A 142 -8.12 19.50 -3.12
N LEU A 143 -7.50 18.61 -2.35
CA LEU A 143 -8.08 17.31 -2.00
C LEU A 143 -8.91 17.34 -0.71
N GLU A 144 -8.58 18.19 0.27
CA GLU A 144 -9.31 18.25 1.54
C GLU A 144 -10.83 18.45 1.35
N PRO A 145 -11.33 19.40 0.52
CA PRO A 145 -12.76 19.54 0.32
C PRO A 145 -13.42 18.28 -0.28
N LEU A 146 -12.70 17.56 -1.13
CA LEU A 146 -13.18 16.32 -1.76
C LEU A 146 -13.17 15.16 -0.76
N ILE A 147 -12.15 15.07 0.10
CA ILE A 147 -12.13 14.08 1.18
C ILE A 147 -13.32 14.31 2.11
N ASN A 148 -13.53 15.56 2.53
CA ASN A 148 -14.61 15.90 3.45
C ASN A 148 -15.98 15.57 2.86
N GLN A 149 -16.19 15.91 1.59
CA GLN A 149 -17.43 15.64 0.88
C GLN A 149 -17.70 14.13 0.70
N ASN A 150 -16.68 13.34 0.36
CA ASN A 150 -16.88 11.94 -0.04
C ASN A 150 -16.70 10.94 1.10
N TYR A 151 -16.04 11.34 2.19
CA TYR A 151 -15.63 10.44 3.28
C TYR A 151 -15.93 11.02 4.65
N LEU A 152 -17.09 11.67 4.83
CA LEU A 152 -17.59 12.12 6.13
C LEU A 152 -16.53 12.89 6.94
N ASP A 153 -15.98 13.96 6.36
CA ASP A 153 -14.94 14.78 6.99
C ASP A 153 -13.69 13.97 7.42
N GLY A 154 -13.33 12.95 6.64
CA GLY A 154 -12.20 12.04 6.88
C GLY A 154 -12.52 10.83 7.76
N TYR A 155 -13.73 10.73 8.33
CA TYR A 155 -14.16 9.62 9.20
C TYR A 155 -14.84 8.46 8.46
N GLY A 156 -15.11 8.62 7.17
CA GLY A 156 -15.71 7.62 6.30
C GLY A 156 -14.65 6.74 5.63
N ALA A 157 -15.00 5.48 5.40
CA ALA A 157 -14.19 4.54 4.64
C ALA A 157 -15.05 3.80 3.60
N ALA A 158 -14.41 3.21 2.59
CA ALA A 158 -15.06 2.30 1.67
C ALA A 158 -14.48 0.89 1.83
N VAL A 159 -15.37 -0.11 1.81
CA VAL A 159 -15.03 -1.53 1.80
C VAL A 159 -15.54 -2.12 0.50
N GLY A 160 -14.68 -2.84 -0.22
CA GLY A 160 -15.05 -3.38 -1.52
C GLY A 160 -14.19 -4.57 -1.92
N TYR A 161 -14.35 -4.94 -3.19
CA TYR A 161 -13.56 -6.01 -3.79
C TYR A 161 -13.24 -5.71 -5.25
N ILE A 162 -12.12 -6.26 -5.70
CA ILE A 162 -11.72 -6.31 -7.10
C ILE A 162 -12.15 -7.67 -7.65
N THR A 163 -12.86 -7.66 -8.78
CA THR A 163 -13.29 -8.85 -9.54
C THR A 163 -12.72 -8.82 -10.96
N GLY A 164 -12.74 -9.94 -11.66
CA GLY A 164 -12.25 -10.05 -13.04
C GLY A 164 -10.74 -10.33 -13.16
N LEU A 165 -10.13 -10.95 -12.15
CA LEU A 165 -8.74 -11.39 -12.21
C LEU A 165 -8.52 -12.44 -13.32
N PRO A 166 -7.30 -12.54 -13.89
CA PRO A 166 -7.01 -13.46 -14.98
C PRO A 166 -7.48 -14.87 -14.66
N GLN A 167 -8.09 -15.54 -15.65
CA GLN A 167 -8.54 -16.91 -15.48
C GLN A 167 -7.32 -17.78 -15.18
N THR A 168 -7.25 -18.32 -13.97
CA THR A 168 -6.32 -19.41 -13.67
C THR A 168 -6.75 -20.60 -14.51
N ALA A 169 -5.80 -21.28 -15.15
CA ALA A 169 -6.09 -22.53 -15.84
C ALA A 169 -6.89 -23.42 -14.87
N LYS A 170 -8.05 -23.91 -15.31
CA LYS A 170 -8.82 -24.87 -14.53
C LYS A 170 -7.89 -26.04 -14.23
N ALA A 171 -7.58 -26.26 -12.96
CA ALA A 171 -6.99 -27.51 -12.48
C ALA A 171 -7.97 -28.66 -12.74
#